data_AF-A0A356QVN1-F1
#
_entry.id   AF-A0A356QVN1-F1
#
_cell.length_a   1.000
_cell.length_b   1.000
_cell.length_c   1.000
_cell.angle_alpha   90.00
_cell.angle_beta   90.00
_cell.angle_gamma   90.00
#
_symmetry.space_group_name_H-M   'P 1'
#
loop_
_entity.id
_entity.type
_entity.pdbx_description
1 polymer ?
#
loop_
_entity_poly.entity_id
_entity_poly.type
_entity_poly.pdbx_seq_one_letter_code
_entity_poly.pdbx_strand_id
1 'polypeptide(L)' 'MKADIIIVGGGIVGSSIAYHLSQLAGAGTVLVLERDHTY' A
#
# COMPACT_ATOMS: atom_id res chain seq x y z
N MET A 1 -1.35 2.55 -15.37
CA MET A 1 -0.93 1.80 -14.16
C MET A 1 -2.17 1.09 -13.64
N LYS A 2 -2.10 -0.22 -13.32
CA LYS A 2 -3.24 -1.00 -12.78
C LYS A 2 -2.85 -1.47 -11.39
N ALA A 3 -3.72 -1.25 -10.41
CA ALA A 3 -3.56 -1.75 -9.05
C ALA A 3 -4.75 -2.66 -8.72
N ASP A 4 -4.48 -3.75 -8.02
CA ASP A 4 -5.51 -4.67 -7.52
C ASP A 4 -5.99 -4.21 -6.13
N ILE A 5 -5.09 -3.57 -5.37
CA ILE A 5 -5.35 -3.01 -4.05
C ILE A 5 -4.78 -1.59 -3.99
N ILE A 6 -5.61 -0.63 -3.57
CA ILE A 6 -5.19 0.76 -3.34
C ILE A 6 -5.37 1.09 -1.87
N ILE A 7 -4.30 1.57 -1.24
CA ILE A 7 -4.27 2.06 0.13
C ILE A 7 -4.12 3.58 0.08
N VAL A 8 -5.04 4.31 0.69
CA VAL A 8 -5.00 5.78 0.77
C VAL A 8 -4.54 6.17 2.17
N GLY A 9 -3.40 6.86 2.25
CA GLY A 9 -2.66 7.13 3.48
C GLY A 9 -1.51 6.15 3.65
N GLY A 10 -0.29 6.66 3.56
CA GLY A 10 0.98 5.96 3.76
C GLY A 10 1.47 6.00 5.19
N GLY A 11 0.75 6.61 6.15
CA GLY A 11 1.05 6.57 7.58
C GLY A 11 1.29 5.14 8.13
N ILE A 12 1.73 5.03 9.40
CA ILE A 12 2.17 3.74 9.99
C ILE A 12 1.20 2.57 9.77
N VAL A 13 -0.11 2.83 9.80
CA VAL A 13 -1.15 1.84 9.52
C VAL A 13 -1.15 1.44 8.04
N GLY A 14 -1.15 2.41 7.13
CA GLY A 14 -1.18 2.16 5.68
C GLY A 14 0.07 1.44 5.18
N SER A 15 1.27 1.87 5.61
CA SER A 15 2.51 1.16 5.29
C SER A 15 2.54 -0.24 5.87
N SER A 16 2.05 -0.44 7.11
CA SER A 16 2.01 -1.76 7.72
C SER A 16 1.10 -2.72 6.95
N ILE A 17 -0.08 -2.23 6.53
CA ILE A 17 -0.99 -3.01 5.68
C ILE A 17 -0.33 -3.32 4.34
N ALA A 18 0.27 -2.33 3.67
CA ALA A 18 0.93 -2.52 2.39
C ALA A 18 2.06 -3.55 2.46
N TYR A 19 2.90 -3.45 3.49
CA TYR A 19 4.01 -4.37 3.73
C TYR A 19 3.53 -5.80 3.94
N HIS A 20 2.57 -6.02 4.84
CA HIS A 20 2.08 -7.38 5.12
C HIS A 20 1.32 -7.97 3.93
N LEU A 21 0.54 -7.17 3.21
CA LEU A 21 -0.12 -7.60 1.97
C LEU A 21 0.90 -7.98 0.89
N SER A 22 1.99 -7.22 0.74
CA SER A 22 3.02 -7.54 -0.25
C SER A 22 3.76 -8.85 0.03
N GLN A 23 3.71 -9.37 1.27
CA GLN A 23 4.28 -10.68 1.62
C GLN A 23 3.33 -11.85 1.33
N LEU A 24 2.05 -11.61 1.09
CA LEU A 24 1.09 -12.67 0.83
C LEU A 24 1.20 -13.16 -0.61
N ALA A 25 1.30 -14.48 -0.78
CA ALA A 25 1.24 -15.08 -2.09
C ALA A 25 -0.11 -14.75 -2.76
N GLY A 26 -0.06 -14.12 -3.94
CA GLY A 26 -1.25 -13.79 -4.73
C GLY A 26 -1.94 -12.47 -4.37
N ALA A 27 -1.35 -11.60 -3.55
CA ALA A 27 -1.94 -10.29 -3.21
C ALA A 27 -2.08 -9.32 -4.41
N GLY A 28 -1.42 -9.60 -5.53
CA GLY A 28 -1.43 -8.74 -6.70
C GLY A 28 -0.64 -7.44 -6.49
N THR A 29 -0.99 -6.41 -7.25
CA THR A 29 -0.30 -5.11 -7.21
C THR A 29 -0.92 -4.21 -6.15
N VAL A 30 -0.14 -3.88 -5.11
CA VAL A 30 -0.53 -2.94 -4.05
C VAL A 30 0.03 -1.55 -4.36
N LEU A 31 -0.84 -0.54 -4.39
CA LEU A 31 -0.48 0.86 -4.56
C LEU A 31 -0.82 1.64 -3.29
N VAL A 32 0.18 2.34 -2.74
CA VAL A 32 -0.03 3.30 -1.63
C VAL A 32 -0.07 4.71 -2.21
N LEU A 33 -1.13 5.44 -1.89
CA LEU A 33 -1.30 6.84 -2.24
C LEU A 33 -1.21 7.68 -0.96
N GLU A 34 -0.13 8.43 -0.81
CA GLU A 34 0.06 9.40 0.27
C GLU A 34 0.15 10.82 -0.30
N ARG A 35 -0.49 11.76 0.39
CA ARG A 35 -0.49 13.18 0.05
C ARG A 35 0.75 13.88 0.60
N ASP A 36 1.19 13.51 1.81
CA ASP A 36 2.37 14.07 2.45
C ASP A 36 3.63 13.36 1.98
N HIS A 37 4.44 14.03 1.16
CA HIS A 37 5.69 13.49 0.64
C HIS A 37 6.81 13.35 1.69
N THR A 38 6.58 13.80 2.92
CA THR A 38 7.52 13.60 4.04
C THR A 38 7.29 12.27 4.77
N TYR A 39 6.23 11.54 4.41
CA TYR A 39 5.93 10.20 4.87
C TYR A 39 6.01 9.20 3.70
#